data_AF-A0A2M7MPU6-F1
#
_entry.id   AF-A0A2M7MPU6-F1
#
_cell.length_a   1.000
_cell.length_b   1.000
_cell.length_c   1.000
_cell.angle_alpha   90.00
_cell.angle_beta   90.00
_cell.angle_gamma   90.00
#
_symmetry.space_group_name_H-M   'P 1'
#
loop_
_entity.id
_entity.type
_entity.pdbx_description
1 polymer ?
#
loop_
_entity_poly.entity_id
_entity_poly.type
_entity_poly.pdbx_seq_one_letter_code
_entity_poly.pdbx_strand_id
1 'polypeptide(L)' 'MITKDKMHDELELKEKIIQKSAEMFHQFGCAKVSMEEIASALGMSKKTLYKHFSNKEHLLNEIF' A
#
# COMPACT_ATOMS: atom_id res chain seq x y z
N MET A 1 1.87 8.68 27.19
CA MET A 1 2.24 7.35 26.67
C MET A 1 1.35 6.94 25.48
N ILE A 2 1.23 7.77 24.42
CA ILE A 2 0.31 7.45 23.29
C ILE A 2 0.97 7.65 21.89
N THR A 3 2.20 8.16 21.79
CA THR A 3 2.74 8.64 20.50
C THR A 3 3.77 7.76 19.79
N LYS A 4 4.49 6.85 20.46
CA LYS A 4 5.53 6.05 19.80
C LYS A 4 4.99 4.80 19.12
N ASP A 5 4.06 4.08 19.76
CA ASP A 5 3.50 2.84 19.22
C ASP A 5 2.65 3.08 17.96
N LYS A 6 1.79 4.10 17.95
CA LYS A 6 0.98 4.44 16.76
C LYS A 6 1.79 4.80 15.52
N MET A 7 2.92 5.48 15.69
CA MET A 7 3.79 5.83 14.56
C MET A 7 4.52 4.61 14.00
N HIS A 8 4.86 3.66 14.88
CA HIS A 8 5.47 2.40 14.48
C HIS A 8 4.48 1.55 13.67
N ASP A 9 3.24 1.40 14.15
CA ASP A 9 2.18 0.68 13.44
C ASP A 9 1.89 1.27 12.04
N GLU A 10 1.96 2.60 11.91
CA GLU A 10 1.70 3.28 10.64
C GLU A 10 2.83 3.09 9.61
N LEU A 11 4.08 3.03 10.08
CA LEU A 11 5.24 2.71 9.24
C LEU A 11 5.19 1.26 8.76
N GLU A 12 4.93 0.30 9.66
CA GLU A 12 4.81 -1.12 9.30
C GLU A 12 3.69 -1.36 8.30
N LEU A 13 2.55 -0.68 8.46
CA LEU A 13 1.45 -0.78 7.50
C LEU A 13 1.84 -0.24 6.12
N LYS A 14 2.55 0.89 6.08
CA LYS A 14 3.03 1.48 4.82
C LYS A 14 3.99 0.52 4.10
N GLU A 15 4.94 -0.06 4.82
CA GLU A 15 5.87 -1.07 4.27
C GLU A 15 5.14 -2.31 3.75
N LYS A 16 4.16 -2.81 4.50
CA LYS A 16 3.34 -3.96 4.08
C LYS A 16 2.59 -3.67 2.78
N ILE A 17 2.07 -2.46 2.61
CA ILE A 17 1.41 -2.03 1.37
C ILE A 17 2.43 -2.03 0.22
N ILE A 18 3.59 -1.37 0.40
CA ILE A 18 4.65 -1.27 -0.61
C ILE A 18 5.09 -2.67 -1.06
N GLN A 19 5.42 -3.55 -0.12
CA GLN A 19 5.88 -4.90 -0.42
C GLN A 19 4.84 -5.67 -1.22
N LYS A 20 3.59 -5.69 -0.77
CA LYS A 20 2.55 -6.47 -1.46
C LYS A 20 2.25 -5.92 -2.85
N SER A 21 2.23 -4.60 -2.99
CA SER A 21 2.03 -3.94 -4.28
C SER A 21 3.18 -4.20 -5.24
N ALA A 22 4.43 -4.17 -4.78
CA ALA A 22 5.59 -4.50 -5.59
C ALA A 22 5.53 -5.94 -6.13
N GLU A 23 5.16 -6.91 -5.29
CA GLU A 23 4.93 -8.30 -5.71
C GLU A 23 3.89 -8.39 -6.83
N MET A 24 2.73 -7.74 -6.63
CA MET A 24 1.64 -7.76 -7.62
C MET A 24 2.04 -7.06 -8.92
N PHE A 25 2.72 -5.91 -8.85
CA PHE A 25 3.21 -5.21 -10.03
C PHE A 25 4.24 -6.03 -10.80
N HIS A 26 5.13 -6.74 -10.10
CA HIS A 26 6.09 -7.65 -10.73
C HIS A 26 5.39 -8.84 -11.40
N GLN A 27 4.41 -9.44 -10.73
CA GLN A 27 3.74 -10.64 -11.22
C GLN A 27 2.76 -10.37 -12.38
N PHE A 28 2.00 -9.28 -12.31
CA PHE A 28 0.89 -9.01 -13.22
C PHE A 28 1.15 -7.82 -14.16
N GLY A 29 2.18 -7.03 -13.89
CA GLY A 29 2.50 -5.78 -14.59
C GLY A 29 1.73 -4.58 -14.05
N CYS A 30 2.41 -3.43 -13.95
CA CYS A 30 1.84 -2.21 -13.38
C CYS A 30 0.52 -1.81 -14.04
N ALA A 31 0.36 -1.95 -15.36
CA ALA A 31 -0.86 -1.54 -16.07
C ALA A 31 -2.12 -2.33 -15.63
N LYS A 32 -1.97 -3.61 -15.25
CA LYS A 32 -3.10 -4.50 -14.96
C LYS A 32 -3.58 -4.44 -13.51
N VAL A 33 -2.73 -3.98 -12.60
CA VAL A 33 -3.05 -3.94 -11.16
C VAL A 33 -3.68 -2.60 -10.78
N SER A 34 -4.84 -2.64 -10.16
CA SER A 34 -5.58 -1.49 -9.63
C SER A 34 -5.38 -1.31 -8.12
N MET A 35 -5.67 -0.10 -7.61
CA MET A 35 -5.67 0.18 -6.16
C MET A 35 -6.70 -0.70 -5.42
N GLU A 36 -7.83 -0.97 -6.08
CA GLU A 36 -8.86 -1.91 -5.64
C GLU A 36 -8.34 -3.32 -5.39
N GLU A 37 -7.63 -3.89 -6.36
CA GLU A 37 -7.09 -5.24 -6.24
C GLU A 37 -6.03 -5.32 -5.16
N ILE A 38 -5.19 -4.28 -5.02
CA ILE A 38 -4.20 -4.18 -3.94
C ILE A 38 -4.89 -4.16 -2.57
N ALA A 39 -5.89 -3.30 -2.39
CA ALA A 39 -6.64 -3.22 -1.14
C ALA A 39 -7.31 -4.56 -0.81
N SER A 40 -7.90 -5.22 -1.81
CA SER A 40 -8.51 -6.55 -1.66
C SER A 40 -7.48 -7.62 -1.30
N ALA A 41 -6.31 -7.64 -1.95
CA ALA A 41 -5.25 -8.60 -1.68
C ALA A 41 -4.65 -8.45 -0.27
N LEU A 42 -4.67 -7.23 0.25
CA LEU A 42 -4.25 -6.91 1.62
C LEU A 42 -5.35 -7.09 2.68
N GLY A 43 -6.58 -7.42 2.26
CA GLY A 43 -7.71 -7.56 3.17
C GLY A 43 -8.14 -6.26 3.84
N MET A 44 -7.94 -5.11 3.18
CA MET A 44 -8.25 -3.79 3.72
C MET A 44 -9.23 -3.01 2.84
N SER A 45 -9.83 -1.96 3.41
CA SER A 45 -10.68 -1.06 2.64
C SER A 45 -9.84 -0.17 1.71
N LYS A 46 -10.44 0.25 0.59
CA LYS A 46 -9.83 1.26 -0.29
C LYS A 46 -9.50 2.54 0.48
N LYS A 47 -10.39 2.97 1.38
CA LYS A 47 -10.21 4.17 2.21
C LYS A 47 -8.93 4.07 3.05
N THR A 48 -8.63 2.90 3.59
CA THR A 48 -7.38 2.64 4.32
C THR A 48 -6.18 2.82 3.42
N LEU A 49 -6.18 2.18 2.25
CA LEU A 49 -5.09 2.30 1.28
C LEU A 49 -4.87 3.77 0.84
N TYR A 50 -5.95 4.47 0.49
CA TYR A 50 -5.91 5.87 0.06
C TYR A 50 -5.49 6.86 1.15
N LYS A 51 -5.58 6.49 2.43
CA LYS A 51 -5.02 7.28 3.54
C LYS A 51 -3.48 7.33 3.47
N HIS A 52 -2.86 6.27 2.97
CA HIS A 52 -1.39 6.17 2.85
C HIS A 52 -0.90 6.56 1.45
N PHE A 53 -1.65 6.19 0.41
CA PHE A 53 -1.27 6.42 -0.99
C PHE A 53 -2.45 7.03 -1.75
N SER A 54 -2.38 8.32 -2.02
CA SER A 54 -3.41 9.11 -2.70
C SER A 54 -3.82 8.58 -4.07
N ASN A 55 -2.91 7.93 -4.79
CA ASN A 55 -3.15 7.31 -6.09
C ASN A 55 -2.09 6.25 -6.40
N LYS A 56 -2.24 5.60 -7.56
CA LYS A 56 -1.33 4.57 -8.04
C LYS A 56 0.05 5.12 -8.40
N GLU A 57 0.16 6.34 -8.92
CA GLU A 57 1.46 6.95 -9.22
C GLU A 57 2.29 7.16 -7.95
N HIS A 58 1.68 7.67 -6.88
CA HIS A 58 2.34 7.86 -5.59
C HIS A 58 2.84 6.53 -5.02
N LEU A 59 2.05 5.46 -5.12
CA LEU A 59 2.49 4.13 -4.70
C LEU A 59 3.64 3.58 -5.55
N LEU A 60 3.60 3.78 -6.88
CA LEU A 60 4.68 3.37 -7.77
C LEU A 60 5.98 4.11 -7.48
N ASN A 61 5.92 5.41 -7.20
CA ASN A 61 7.10 6.23 -6.85
C ASN A 61 7.75 5.82 -5.51
N GLU A 62 7.01 5.15 -4.63
CA GLU A 62 7.53 4.65 -3.36
C GLU A 62 8.12 3.23 -3.49
N ILE A 63 7.81 2.53 -4.60
CA ILE A 63 8.30 1.18 -4.88
C ILE A 63 9.55 1.21 -5.77
N PHE A 64 9.63 2.16 -6.72
CA PHE A 64 10.68 2.28 -7.73
C PHE A 64 11.46 3.60 -7.58
#